data_AF-L7FC07-F1
#
_entry.id   AF-L7FC07-F1
#
_cell.length_a   1.000
_cell.length_b   1.000
_cell.length_c   1.000
_cell.angle_alpha   90.00
_cell.angle_beta   90.00
_cell.angle_gamma   90.00
#
_symmetry.space_group_name_H-M   'P 1'
#
loop_
_entity.id
_entity.type
_entity.pdbx_description
1 polymer ?
#
loop_
_entity_poly.entity_id
_entity_poly.type
_entity_poly.pdbx_seq_one_letter_code
_entity_poly.pdbx_strand_id
1 'polypeptide(L)'
;MEFKVLGPMEVVSGGRSLPLGGVKQRAVLGLLLLRANQVVATSQLLDALWPEESRPVTARKMVQNAVWGLRALLETGDGERPDGSTPPQLLTRAPGYVLRVDPERLDATRFERAVTAGRARLDAGEPAEAAVLLGGALAEWRGSALSDLAEEGMEWAELTALRQLRLDAMEDRFEAELACGRHHAVLGELTSLAEAEPLRERLCGQLMLALYRCGRQAEALSVFSGVRLALVEEYGLEPSAGLQTLQHRILRHDQTLASPAGGRAEPGGTETRASRRHPVAEAGRVRTPARIAAVASAAPGTGAAADTGPQTVPAHDFAPPEEEEPRASRPLGVAEAGAVAERRDVCVLVVCTESAADAATMESEQLDTSLHDAVTVLTESVEARSGTVVGSMGGLCAAL
;
A
#
# COMPACT_ATOMS: atom_id res chain seq x y z
N MET A 1 21.27 -25.38 9.65
CA MET A 1 20.72 -24.57 8.54
C MET A 1 19.70 -23.58 9.07
N GLU A 2 19.55 -22.43 8.41
CA GLU A 2 18.55 -21.39 8.63
C GLU A 2 17.89 -21.01 7.31
N PHE A 3 16.61 -20.64 7.36
CA PHE A 3 15.78 -20.29 6.22
C PHE A 3 15.32 -18.85 6.38
N LYS A 4 15.46 -18.05 5.32
CA LYS A 4 14.97 -16.67 5.29
C LYS A 4 13.99 -16.46 4.15
N VAL A 5 12.77 -16.06 4.49
CA VAL A 5 11.67 -15.78 3.55
C VAL A 5 11.14 -14.35 3.65
N LEU A 6 11.55 -13.57 4.66
CA LEU A 6 11.18 -12.15 4.85
C LEU A 6 12.02 -11.21 3.95
N GLY A 7 12.03 -11.48 2.65
CA GLY A 7 12.91 -10.88 1.65
C GLY A 7 13.14 -11.88 0.50
N PRO A 8 14.16 -11.67 -0.35
CA PRO A 8 14.63 -12.70 -1.28
C PRO A 8 14.93 -14.01 -0.53
N MET A 9 14.61 -15.15 -1.14
CA MET A 9 14.80 -16.45 -0.52
C MET A 9 16.29 -16.75 -0.28
N GLU A 10 16.67 -16.95 0.98
CA GLU A 10 18.01 -17.42 1.35
C GLU A 10 17.90 -18.70 2.19
N VAL A 11 18.79 -19.65 1.93
CA VAL A 11 19.05 -20.77 2.85
C VAL A 11 20.50 -20.71 3.25
N VAL A 12 20.76 -20.52 4.54
CA VAL A 12 22.09 -20.33 5.09
C VAL A 12 22.50 -21.55 5.90
N SER A 13 23.71 -22.05 5.69
CA SER A 13 24.31 -23.00 6.63
C SER A 13 25.81 -22.80 6.80
N GLY A 14 26.30 -22.99 8.03
CA GLY A 14 27.69 -22.70 8.39
C GLY A 14 28.12 -21.27 8.05
N GLY A 15 27.21 -20.30 8.08
CA GLY A 15 27.43 -18.91 7.67
C GLY A 15 27.51 -18.65 6.17
N ARG A 16 27.22 -19.65 5.31
CA ARG A 16 27.25 -19.53 3.84
C ARG A 16 25.85 -19.69 3.27
N SER A 17 25.50 -18.87 2.27
CA SER A 17 24.29 -19.10 1.48
C SER A 17 24.46 -20.33 0.60
N LEU A 18 23.48 -21.22 0.58
CA LEU A 18 23.44 -22.41 -0.27
C LEU A 18 22.81 -22.06 -1.63
N PRO A 19 23.36 -22.55 -2.75
CA PRO A 19 22.80 -22.30 -4.07
C PRO A 19 21.44 -23.02 -4.20
N LEU A 20 20.38 -22.23 -4.11
CA LEU A 20 19.04 -22.69 -4.43
C LEU A 20 18.91 -22.89 -5.94
N GLY A 21 18.22 -23.96 -6.35
CA GLY A 21 18.04 -24.32 -7.76
C GLY A 21 17.15 -23.34 -8.53
N GLY A 22 16.68 -23.79 -9.70
CA GLY A 22 15.80 -22.99 -10.56
C GLY A 22 14.49 -22.57 -9.87
N VAL A 23 13.82 -21.56 -10.44
CA VAL A 23 12.62 -20.88 -9.88
C VAL A 23 11.59 -21.86 -9.32
N LYS A 24 11.24 -22.94 -10.03
CA LYS A 24 10.25 -23.92 -9.55
C LYS A 24 10.72 -24.73 -8.33
N GLN A 25 12.02 -24.95 -8.14
CA GLN A 25 12.56 -25.57 -6.92
C GLN A 25 12.51 -24.59 -5.74
N ARG A 26 12.82 -23.31 -5.97
CA ARG A 26 12.62 -22.25 -4.97
C ARG A 26 11.15 -22.13 -4.60
N ALA A 27 10.25 -22.10 -5.59
CA ALA A 27 8.80 -22.04 -5.38
C ALA A 27 8.27 -23.18 -4.48
N VAL A 28 8.66 -24.43 -4.74
CA VAL A 28 8.29 -25.58 -3.87
C VAL A 28 8.82 -25.40 -2.46
N LEU A 29 10.07 -24.95 -2.29
CA LEU A 29 10.64 -24.70 -0.97
C LEU A 29 9.92 -23.56 -0.23
N GLY A 30 9.64 -22.45 -0.92
CA GLY A 30 8.97 -21.27 -0.37
C GLY A 30 7.61 -21.61 0.19
N LEU A 31 6.74 -22.25 -0.59
CA LEU A 31 5.42 -22.65 -0.12
C LEU A 31 5.49 -23.69 1.02
N LEU A 32 6.47 -24.60 1.00
CA LEU A 32 6.70 -25.54 2.10
C LEU A 32 7.25 -24.87 3.38
N LEU A 33 7.95 -23.74 3.28
CA LEU A 33 8.39 -22.93 4.42
C LEU A 33 7.26 -22.06 4.97
N LEU A 34 6.48 -21.43 4.10
CA LEU A 34 5.29 -20.66 4.51
C LEU A 34 4.22 -21.55 5.17
N ARG A 35 4.19 -22.85 4.83
CA ARG A 35 3.42 -23.90 5.50
C ARG A 35 4.31 -24.87 6.28
N ALA A 36 5.40 -24.37 6.89
CA ALA A 36 6.32 -25.19 7.66
C ALA A 36 5.57 -26.04 8.70
N ASN A 37 6.03 -27.29 8.88
CA ASN A 37 5.45 -28.27 9.79
C ASN A 37 4.01 -28.75 9.46
N GLN A 38 3.39 -28.28 8.37
CA GLN A 38 2.08 -28.71 7.89
C GLN A 38 2.19 -29.62 6.65
N VAL A 39 1.11 -30.34 6.31
CA VAL A 39 1.04 -31.12 5.07
C VAL A 39 0.59 -30.22 3.93
N VAL A 40 1.44 -30.02 2.92
CA VAL A 40 1.06 -29.37 1.66
C VAL A 40 0.73 -30.46 0.65
N ALA A 41 -0.50 -30.43 0.12
CA ALA A 41 -0.95 -31.43 -0.85
C ALA A 41 -0.19 -31.30 -2.19
N THR A 42 -0.02 -32.42 -2.91
CA THR A 42 0.64 -32.36 -4.23
C THR A 42 -0.16 -31.51 -5.23
N SER A 43 -1.49 -31.43 -5.12
CA SER A 43 -2.31 -30.48 -5.88
C SER A 43 -1.94 -29.05 -5.56
N GLN A 44 -1.96 -28.64 -4.29
CA GLN A 44 -1.60 -27.28 -3.87
C GLN A 44 -0.22 -26.84 -4.37
N LEU A 45 0.77 -27.74 -4.42
CA LEU A 45 2.08 -27.46 -5.02
C LEU A 45 2.03 -27.29 -6.55
N LEU A 46 1.10 -27.95 -7.25
CA LEU A 46 0.90 -27.76 -8.70
C LEU A 46 0.17 -26.44 -8.97
N ASP A 47 -0.88 -26.15 -8.20
CA ASP A 47 -1.73 -24.96 -8.32
C ASP A 47 -0.91 -23.68 -8.04
N ALA A 48 -0.05 -23.71 -7.02
CA ALA A 48 0.81 -22.58 -6.66
C ALA A 48 2.04 -22.37 -7.58
N LEU A 49 2.40 -23.37 -8.40
CA LEU A 49 3.54 -23.26 -9.33
C LEU A 49 3.11 -22.96 -10.78
N TRP A 50 1.87 -23.26 -11.15
CA TRP A 50 1.32 -23.06 -12.49
C TRP A 50 -0.15 -22.66 -12.41
N PRO A 51 -0.54 -21.49 -12.98
CA PRO A 51 -1.93 -21.20 -13.34
C PRO A 51 -2.55 -22.38 -14.08
N GLU A 52 -3.83 -22.66 -13.82
CA GLU A 52 -4.54 -23.89 -14.24
C GLU A 52 -4.40 -24.15 -15.75
N GLU A 53 -4.55 -23.10 -16.55
CA GLU A 53 -4.49 -23.09 -18.02
C GLU A 53 -3.09 -23.38 -18.58
N SER A 54 -2.05 -23.17 -17.77
CA SER A 54 -0.64 -23.25 -18.18
C SER A 54 0.07 -24.53 -17.70
N ARG A 55 -0.60 -25.40 -16.95
CA ARG A 55 0.01 -26.53 -16.25
C ARG A 55 0.50 -27.62 -17.21
N PRO A 56 1.83 -27.90 -17.28
CA PRO A 56 2.35 -28.96 -18.13
C PRO A 56 1.90 -30.35 -17.67
N VAL A 57 1.72 -31.29 -18.61
CA VAL A 57 1.45 -32.72 -18.31
C VAL A 57 2.53 -33.33 -17.41
N THR A 58 3.76 -32.81 -17.47
CA THR A 58 4.92 -33.24 -16.66
C THR A 58 5.02 -32.55 -15.29
N ALA A 59 4.12 -31.62 -14.92
CA ALA A 59 4.22 -30.80 -13.72
C ALA A 59 4.40 -31.62 -12.42
N ARG A 60 3.69 -32.75 -12.27
CA ARG A 60 3.86 -33.66 -11.11
C ARG A 60 5.28 -34.22 -11.02
N LYS A 61 5.91 -34.55 -12.16
CA LYS A 61 7.31 -35.00 -12.22
C LYS A 61 8.27 -33.85 -11.92
N MET A 62 7.96 -32.63 -12.33
CA MET A 62 8.75 -31.44 -11.98
C MET A 62 8.74 -31.16 -10.47
N VAL A 63 7.59 -31.29 -9.80
CA VAL A 63 7.50 -31.21 -8.32
C VAL A 63 8.31 -32.33 -7.65
N GLN A 64 8.25 -33.56 -8.15
CA GLN A 64 9.05 -34.68 -7.62
C GLN A 64 10.57 -34.43 -7.78
N ASN A 65 11.00 -33.92 -8.92
CA ASN A 65 12.40 -33.53 -9.17
C ASN A 65 12.86 -32.40 -8.23
N ALA A 66 12.01 -31.39 -8.01
CA ALA A 66 12.27 -30.30 -7.07
C ALA A 66 12.41 -30.83 -5.63
N VAL A 67 11.50 -31.70 -5.17
CA VAL A 67 11.58 -32.35 -3.85
C VAL A 67 12.85 -33.19 -3.70
N TRP A 68 13.27 -33.92 -4.75
CA TRP A 68 14.51 -34.69 -4.73
C TRP A 68 15.75 -33.79 -4.61
N GLY A 69 15.83 -32.71 -5.40
CA GLY A 69 16.91 -31.73 -5.30
C GLY A 69 16.95 -31.00 -3.95
N LEU A 70 15.78 -30.72 -3.37
CA LEU A 70 15.67 -30.14 -2.02
C LEU A 70 16.14 -31.10 -0.93
N ARG A 71 15.83 -32.40 -1.01
CA ARG A 71 16.37 -33.38 -0.04
C ARG A 71 17.89 -33.41 -0.04
N ALA A 72 18.51 -33.50 -1.22
CA ALA A 72 19.97 -33.46 -1.34
C ALA A 72 20.58 -32.16 -0.76
N LEU A 73 19.92 -31.01 -0.95
CA LEU A 73 20.34 -29.73 -0.38
C LEU A 73 20.25 -29.71 1.16
N LEU A 74 19.15 -30.23 1.73
CA LEU A 74 18.97 -30.33 3.18
C LEU A 74 20.01 -31.28 3.81
N GLU A 75 20.22 -32.45 3.20
CA GLU A 75 21.22 -33.45 3.64
C GLU A 75 22.66 -32.91 3.58
N THR A 76 23.01 -32.16 2.53
CA THR A 76 24.35 -31.56 2.38
C THR A 76 24.56 -30.39 3.35
N GLY A 77 23.49 -29.71 3.73
CA GLY A 77 23.54 -28.44 4.44
C GLY A 77 23.49 -28.52 5.96
N ASP A 78 23.14 -29.65 6.59
CA ASP A 78 23.23 -29.82 8.05
C ASP A 78 24.30 -30.84 8.44
N GLY A 79 25.54 -30.35 8.59
CA GLY A 79 26.49 -30.99 9.50
C GLY A 79 25.99 -30.86 10.95
N GLU A 80 26.41 -31.78 11.83
CA GLU A 80 26.00 -31.82 13.23
C GLU A 80 26.20 -30.46 13.92
N ARG A 81 25.11 -29.77 14.27
CA ARG A 81 25.19 -28.59 15.14
C ARG A 81 25.36 -29.06 16.59
N PRO A 82 26.23 -28.42 17.37
CA PRO A 82 26.42 -28.74 18.79
C PRO A 82 25.25 -28.29 19.69
N ASP A 83 24.18 -27.71 19.12
CA ASP A 83 22.97 -27.27 19.84
C ASP A 83 21.96 -28.42 20.10
N GLY A 84 22.11 -29.56 19.42
CA GLY A 84 21.18 -30.68 19.52
C GLY A 84 19.84 -30.48 18.79
N SER A 85 19.64 -29.37 18.06
CA SER A 85 18.42 -29.11 17.31
C SER A 85 18.31 -30.02 16.09
N THR A 86 17.14 -30.68 15.96
CA THR A 86 16.80 -31.58 14.85
C THR A 86 17.04 -30.90 13.49
N PRO A 87 17.72 -31.56 12.54
CA PRO A 87 17.89 -31.02 11.19
C PRO A 87 16.54 -30.93 10.47
N PRO A 88 16.35 -29.96 9.55
CA PRO A 88 15.17 -29.89 8.70
C PRO A 88 15.00 -31.16 7.85
N GLN A 89 13.76 -31.63 7.72
CA GLN A 89 13.44 -32.88 7.00
C GLN A 89 12.27 -32.70 6.05
N LEU A 90 12.47 -33.01 4.77
CA LEU A 90 11.43 -32.99 3.75
C LEU A 90 10.77 -34.38 3.59
N LEU A 91 9.74 -34.63 4.38
CA LEU A 91 9.03 -35.91 4.46
C LEU A 91 7.92 -36.01 3.41
N THR A 92 7.73 -37.19 2.84
CA THR A 92 6.52 -37.50 2.04
C THR A 92 5.44 -38.00 2.98
N ARG A 93 4.29 -37.32 3.02
CA ARG A 93 3.14 -37.68 3.84
C ARG A 93 1.87 -37.40 3.04
N ALA A 94 1.12 -38.45 2.70
CA ALA A 94 -0.07 -38.34 1.86
C ALA A 94 -1.04 -37.26 2.40
N PRO A 95 -1.61 -36.39 1.54
CA PRO A 95 -1.57 -36.40 0.07
C PRO A 95 -0.39 -35.60 -0.58
N GLY A 96 0.68 -35.31 0.16
CA GLY A 96 1.84 -34.60 -0.40
C GLY A 96 3.09 -34.65 0.48
N TYR A 97 3.55 -33.48 0.93
CA TYR A 97 4.85 -33.32 1.57
C TYR A 97 4.75 -32.44 2.83
N VAL A 98 5.68 -32.66 3.76
CA VAL A 98 5.87 -31.84 4.97
C VAL A 98 7.33 -31.46 5.05
N LEU A 99 7.63 -30.17 5.12
CA LEU A 99 8.94 -29.70 5.53
C LEU A 99 8.93 -29.48 7.04
N ARG A 100 9.64 -30.34 7.79
CA ARG A 100 9.90 -30.16 9.21
C ARG A 100 11.02 -29.16 9.38
N VAL A 101 10.79 -28.11 10.15
CA VAL A 101 11.78 -27.07 10.49
C VAL A 101 11.55 -26.67 11.94
N ASP A 102 12.64 -26.49 12.70
CA ASP A 102 12.62 -25.85 14.01
C ASP A 102 12.11 -24.40 13.87
N PRO A 103 11.09 -23.96 14.63
CA PRO A 103 10.60 -22.58 14.63
C PRO A 103 11.69 -21.49 14.74
N GLU A 104 12.81 -21.75 15.42
CA GLU A 104 13.91 -20.78 15.54
C GLU A 104 14.78 -20.68 14.28
N ARG A 105 14.66 -21.62 13.35
CA ARG A 105 15.43 -21.69 12.09
C ARG A 105 14.72 -21.01 10.91
N LEU A 106 13.52 -20.47 11.08
CA LEU A 106 12.75 -19.76 10.04
C LEU A 106 12.41 -18.33 10.51
N ASP A 107 12.89 -17.33 9.79
CA ASP A 107 12.68 -15.90 10.09
C ASP A 107 11.18 -15.52 10.23
N ALA A 108 10.31 -16.01 9.35
CA ALA A 108 8.87 -15.78 9.44
C ALA A 108 8.25 -16.29 10.76
N THR A 109 8.64 -17.47 11.24
CA THR A 109 8.10 -18.02 12.50
C THR A 109 8.69 -17.32 13.73
N ARG A 110 9.95 -16.86 13.67
CA ARG A 110 10.50 -15.97 14.71
C ARG A 110 9.76 -14.63 14.75
N PHE A 111 9.50 -14.04 13.58
CA PHE A 111 8.74 -12.80 13.44
C PHE A 111 7.32 -12.92 14.02
N GLU A 112 6.54 -13.93 13.63
CA GLU A 112 5.21 -14.22 14.19
C GLU A 112 5.22 -14.30 15.72
N ARG A 113 6.21 -15.01 16.29
CA ARG A 113 6.35 -15.16 17.75
C ARG A 113 6.77 -13.86 18.44
N ALA A 114 7.65 -13.08 17.83
CA ALA A 114 8.06 -11.78 18.35
C ALA A 114 6.92 -10.74 18.29
N VAL A 115 6.09 -10.76 17.24
CA VAL A 115 4.86 -9.95 17.14
C VAL A 115 3.87 -10.35 18.23
N THR A 116 3.64 -11.65 18.42
CA THR A 116 2.76 -12.16 19.50
C THR A 116 3.26 -11.74 20.89
N ALA A 117 4.58 -11.83 21.13
CA ALA A 117 5.19 -11.38 22.38
C ALA A 117 5.08 -9.85 22.55
N GLY A 118 5.33 -9.07 21.50
CA GLY A 118 5.18 -7.61 21.51
C GLY A 118 3.77 -7.15 21.85
N ARG A 119 2.74 -7.79 21.29
CA ARG A 119 1.32 -7.56 21.64
C ARG A 119 1.05 -7.84 23.11
N ALA A 120 1.49 -8.99 23.62
CA ALA A 120 1.34 -9.32 25.04
C ALA A 120 2.01 -8.28 25.98
N ARG A 121 3.09 -7.62 25.53
CA ARG A 121 3.71 -6.49 26.27
C ARG A 121 2.91 -5.19 26.19
N LEU A 122 2.25 -4.90 25.06
CA LEU A 122 1.28 -3.79 24.98
C LEU A 122 0.11 -4.02 25.94
N ASP A 123 -0.49 -5.22 25.91
CA ASP A 123 -1.61 -5.60 26.77
C ASP A 123 -1.25 -5.55 28.27
N ALA A 124 0.01 -5.85 28.61
CA ALA A 124 0.54 -5.74 29.97
C ALA A 124 0.85 -4.30 30.42
N GLY A 125 0.74 -3.30 29.53
CA GLY A 125 1.11 -1.91 29.83
C GLY A 125 2.61 -1.64 29.81
N GLU A 126 3.39 -2.44 29.08
CA GLU A 126 4.85 -2.40 28.97
C GLU A 126 5.31 -1.92 27.56
N PRO A 127 4.91 -0.73 27.08
CA PRO A 127 5.12 -0.30 25.70
C PRO A 127 6.61 -0.15 25.35
N ALA A 128 7.48 0.10 26.33
CA ALA A 128 8.92 0.18 26.08
C ALA A 128 9.52 -1.17 25.68
N GLU A 129 9.06 -2.27 26.25
CA GLU A 129 9.50 -3.63 25.89
C GLU A 129 8.83 -4.08 24.58
N ALA A 130 7.55 -3.75 24.38
CA ALA A 130 6.86 -3.99 23.11
C ALA A 130 7.59 -3.34 21.93
N ALA A 131 7.98 -2.06 22.05
CA ALA A 131 8.70 -1.33 21.01
C ALA A 131 10.03 -1.99 20.63
N VAL A 132 10.79 -2.50 21.62
CA VAL A 132 12.06 -3.20 21.39
C VAL A 132 11.84 -4.53 20.68
N LEU A 133 10.88 -5.34 21.14
CA LEU A 133 10.57 -6.65 20.52
C LEU A 133 10.07 -6.49 19.08
N LEU A 134 9.09 -5.60 18.86
CA LEU A 134 8.50 -5.35 17.53
C LEU A 134 9.51 -4.69 16.58
N GLY A 135 10.34 -3.77 17.08
CA GLY A 135 11.42 -3.17 16.32
C GLY A 135 12.49 -4.18 15.88
N GLY A 136 12.89 -5.08 16.78
CA GLY A 136 13.80 -6.18 16.45
C GLY A 136 13.22 -7.16 15.43
N ALA A 137 11.94 -7.52 15.59
CA ALA A 137 11.23 -8.39 14.65
C ALA A 137 11.12 -7.78 13.25
N LEU A 138 10.74 -6.49 13.16
CA LEU A 138 10.64 -5.78 11.88
C LEU A 138 12.01 -5.61 11.20
N ALA A 139 13.11 -5.61 11.95
CA ALA A 139 14.47 -5.59 11.40
C ALA A 139 14.93 -6.92 10.76
N GLU A 140 14.22 -8.04 10.95
CA GLU A 140 14.48 -9.27 10.19
C GLU A 140 14.05 -9.17 8.71
N TRP A 141 13.21 -8.19 8.36
CA TRP A 141 12.72 -7.98 7.00
C TRP A 141 13.78 -7.31 6.10
N ARG A 142 14.15 -8.01 5.02
CA ARG A 142 15.13 -7.59 3.99
C ARG A 142 14.48 -7.06 2.72
N GLY A 143 13.15 -7.06 2.63
CA GLY A 143 12.39 -6.67 1.43
C GLY A 143 10.91 -7.02 1.54
N SER A 144 10.24 -7.24 0.41
CA SER A 144 8.98 -7.99 0.35
C SER A 144 9.24 -9.48 0.55
N ALA A 145 8.28 -10.21 1.15
CA ALA A 145 8.44 -11.65 1.38
C ALA A 145 8.56 -12.40 0.06
N LEU A 146 9.58 -13.25 -0.08
CA LEU A 146 9.92 -14.01 -1.29
C LEU A 146 9.90 -13.16 -2.58
N SER A 147 10.52 -11.98 -2.55
CA SER A 147 10.53 -11.04 -3.68
C SER A 147 11.03 -11.67 -4.98
N ASP A 148 12.03 -12.55 -4.91
CA ASP A 148 12.62 -13.29 -6.04
C ASP A 148 11.68 -14.34 -6.68
N LEU A 149 10.53 -14.59 -6.05
CA LEU A 149 9.45 -15.42 -6.56
C LEU A 149 8.23 -14.59 -6.94
N ALA A 150 7.95 -13.50 -6.22
CA ALA A 150 6.92 -12.54 -6.59
C ALA A 150 7.21 -11.90 -7.96
N GLU A 151 8.46 -11.54 -8.25
CA GLU A 151 8.91 -11.05 -9.56
C GLU A 151 8.74 -12.10 -10.69
N GLU A 152 8.72 -13.40 -10.34
CA GLU A 152 8.47 -14.52 -11.26
C GLU A 152 6.96 -14.88 -11.35
N GLY A 153 6.08 -14.03 -10.84
CA GLY A 153 4.62 -14.18 -10.90
C GLY A 153 4.01 -15.13 -9.86
N MET A 154 4.68 -15.40 -8.74
CA MET A 154 4.15 -16.26 -7.67
C MET A 154 3.22 -15.47 -6.72
N GLU A 155 1.92 -15.53 -6.97
CA GLU A 155 0.89 -14.89 -6.15
C GLU A 155 0.24 -15.89 -5.17
N TRP A 156 0.80 -16.01 -3.96
CA TRP A 156 0.28 -16.93 -2.93
C TRP A 156 -0.40 -16.17 -1.79
N ALA A 157 -1.51 -16.72 -1.27
CA ALA A 157 -2.26 -16.13 -0.17
C ALA A 157 -1.41 -15.94 1.10
N GLU A 158 -0.43 -16.81 1.32
CA GLU A 158 0.55 -16.73 2.41
C GLU A 158 1.45 -15.49 2.34
N LEU A 159 1.80 -15.02 1.13
CA LEU A 159 2.58 -13.79 0.96
C LEU A 159 1.75 -12.56 1.32
N THR A 160 0.47 -12.54 0.94
CA THR A 160 -0.49 -11.52 1.36
C THR A 160 -0.67 -11.54 2.88
N ALA A 161 -0.84 -12.71 3.49
CA ALA A 161 -0.96 -12.85 4.94
C ALA A 161 0.28 -12.32 5.69
N LEU A 162 1.49 -12.64 5.22
CA LEU A 162 2.72 -12.09 5.79
C LEU A 162 2.84 -10.58 5.61
N ARG A 163 2.42 -10.02 4.47
CA ARG A 163 2.35 -8.55 4.27
C ARG A 163 1.41 -7.90 5.28
N GLN A 164 0.21 -8.45 5.47
CA GLN A 164 -0.74 -7.90 6.44
C GLN A 164 -0.21 -7.98 7.87
N LEU A 165 0.37 -9.13 8.27
CA LEU A 165 1.02 -9.29 9.58
C LEU A 165 2.15 -8.27 9.80
N ARG A 166 2.92 -7.95 8.75
CA ARG A 166 3.95 -6.90 8.82
C ARG A 166 3.35 -5.52 9.11
N LEU A 167 2.29 -5.14 8.38
CA LEU A 167 1.61 -3.87 8.56
C LEU A 167 1.04 -3.76 9.98
N ASP A 168 0.37 -4.80 10.46
CA ASP A 168 -0.18 -4.83 11.82
C ASP A 168 0.94 -4.71 12.88
N ALA A 169 2.08 -5.38 12.68
CA ALA A 169 3.24 -5.26 13.57
C ALA A 169 3.90 -3.87 13.55
N MET A 170 3.86 -3.17 12.41
CA MET A 170 4.29 -1.78 12.31
C MET A 170 3.35 -0.86 13.09
N GLU A 171 2.03 -1.02 12.95
CA GLU A 171 1.02 -0.31 13.76
C GLU A 171 1.21 -0.58 15.26
N ASP A 172 1.42 -1.84 15.67
CA ASP A 172 1.66 -2.21 17.07
C ASP A 172 2.93 -1.53 17.61
N ARG A 173 4.01 -1.45 16.81
CA ARG A 173 5.24 -0.74 17.19
C ARG A 173 4.99 0.77 17.27
N PHE A 174 4.23 1.37 16.35
CA PHE A 174 3.90 2.78 16.41
C PHE A 174 3.05 3.12 17.64
N GLU A 175 2.11 2.25 18.03
CA GLU A 175 1.36 2.37 19.28
C GLU A 175 2.30 2.35 20.49
N ALA A 176 3.22 1.39 20.55
CA ALA A 176 4.24 1.28 21.59
C ALA A 176 5.11 2.54 21.71
N GLU A 177 5.59 3.07 20.59
CA GLU A 177 6.42 4.28 20.53
C GLU A 177 5.63 5.55 20.90
N LEU A 178 4.37 5.66 20.48
CA LEU A 178 3.48 6.75 20.86
C LEU A 178 3.11 6.71 22.34
N ALA A 179 2.92 5.52 22.92
CA ALA A 179 2.74 5.33 24.37
C ALA A 179 4.01 5.68 25.15
N CYS A 180 5.20 5.40 24.59
CA CYS A 180 6.49 5.87 25.13
C CYS A 180 6.75 7.38 24.91
N GLY A 181 5.84 8.10 24.25
CA GLY A 181 5.99 9.52 23.96
C GLY A 181 7.00 9.84 22.85
N ARG A 182 7.49 8.87 22.07
CA ARG A 182 8.52 9.04 21.03
C ARG A 182 7.94 9.43 19.66
N HIS A 183 6.90 10.25 19.67
CA HIS A 183 6.11 10.64 18.48
C HIS A 183 6.95 11.26 17.35
N HIS A 184 7.99 12.04 17.67
CA HIS A 184 8.91 12.58 16.66
C HIS A 184 9.74 11.51 15.93
N ALA A 185 10.11 10.41 16.59
CA ALA A 185 10.98 9.38 16.03
C ALA A 185 10.27 8.54 14.97
N VAL A 186 8.97 8.25 15.17
CA VAL A 186 8.16 7.43 14.25
C VAL A 186 7.53 8.24 13.12
N LEU A 187 7.44 9.57 13.24
CA LEU A 187 6.59 10.41 12.39
C LEU A 187 6.86 10.24 10.89
N GLY A 188 8.13 10.18 10.47
CA GLY A 188 8.49 10.06 9.06
C GLY A 188 8.06 8.73 8.44
N GLU A 189 8.38 7.62 9.11
CA GLU A 189 8.01 6.26 8.66
C GLU A 189 6.49 6.08 8.65
N LEU A 190 5.81 6.64 9.65
CA LEU A 190 4.36 6.57 9.81
C LEU A 190 3.63 7.40 8.74
N THR A 191 4.17 8.58 8.37
CA THR A 191 3.70 9.35 7.20
C THR A 191 3.81 8.54 5.90
N SER A 192 4.99 8.01 5.58
CA SER A 192 5.17 7.25 4.34
C SER A 192 4.32 5.98 4.28
N LEU A 193 4.06 5.32 5.41
CA LEU A 193 3.18 4.15 5.43
C LEU A 193 1.69 4.55 5.29
N ALA A 194 1.26 5.66 5.90
CA ALA A 194 -0.11 6.13 5.77
C ALA A 194 -0.44 6.67 4.37
N GLU A 195 0.55 7.21 3.65
CA GLU A 195 0.45 7.57 2.23
C GLU A 195 0.33 6.33 1.33
N ALA A 196 0.98 5.22 1.70
CA ALA A 196 0.93 3.96 0.95
C ALA A 196 -0.31 3.09 1.24
N GLU A 197 -0.88 3.20 2.45
CA GLU A 197 -2.04 2.42 2.92
C GLU A 197 -3.15 3.36 3.46
N PRO A 198 -3.70 4.28 2.65
CA PRO A 198 -4.57 5.37 3.12
C PRO A 198 -5.92 4.91 3.70
N LEU A 199 -6.33 3.67 3.43
CA LEU A 199 -7.55 3.06 3.97
C LEU A 199 -7.34 2.38 5.34
N ARG A 200 -6.08 2.24 5.82
CA ARG A 200 -5.79 1.69 7.16
C ARG A 200 -6.04 2.75 8.24
N GLU A 201 -7.29 2.91 8.64
CA GLU A 201 -7.72 3.89 9.64
C GLU A 201 -6.91 3.89 10.95
N ARG A 202 -6.45 2.73 11.43
CA ARG A 202 -5.60 2.63 12.64
C ARG A 202 -4.29 3.39 12.46
N LEU A 203 -3.60 3.16 11.36
CA LEU A 203 -2.36 3.83 10.99
C LEU A 203 -2.59 5.34 10.81
N CYS A 204 -3.66 5.74 10.12
CA CYS A 204 -4.02 7.15 9.96
C CYS A 204 -4.31 7.83 11.30
N GLY A 205 -5.01 7.15 12.23
CA GLY A 205 -5.25 7.64 13.58
C GLY A 205 -3.95 7.81 14.40
N GLN A 206 -3.00 6.89 14.24
CA GLN A 206 -1.67 7.02 14.83
C GLN A 206 -0.90 8.21 14.24
N LEU A 207 -1.02 8.48 12.92
CA LEU A 207 -0.43 9.65 12.28
C LEU A 207 -1.04 10.96 12.82
N MET A 208 -2.37 11.02 12.92
CA MET A 208 -3.10 12.16 13.49
C MET A 208 -2.62 12.46 14.92
N LEU A 209 -2.48 11.43 15.76
CA LEU A 209 -1.99 11.58 17.13
C LEU A 209 -0.52 12.02 17.18
N ALA A 210 0.33 11.47 16.32
CA ALA A 210 1.74 11.85 16.22
C ALA A 210 1.90 13.32 15.79
N LEU A 211 1.21 13.74 14.72
CA LEU A 211 1.19 15.12 14.22
C LEU A 211 0.66 16.09 15.27
N TYR A 212 -0.47 15.77 15.93
CA TYR A 212 -1.03 16.59 17.00
C TYR A 212 -0.04 16.78 18.16
N ARG A 213 0.62 15.71 18.61
CA ARG A 213 1.66 15.79 19.67
C ARG A 213 2.90 16.57 19.25
N CYS A 214 3.22 16.61 17.95
CA CYS A 214 4.24 17.50 17.37
C CYS A 214 3.79 18.97 17.24
N GLY A 215 2.58 19.34 17.67
CA GLY A 215 1.99 20.67 17.48
C GLY A 215 1.44 20.93 16.06
N ARG A 216 1.45 19.94 15.16
CA ARG A 216 1.03 20.03 13.76
C ARG A 216 -0.46 19.72 13.59
N GLN A 217 -1.31 20.40 14.37
CA GLN A 217 -2.76 20.14 14.45
C GLN A 217 -3.48 20.24 13.10
N ALA A 218 -3.14 21.25 12.28
CA ALA A 218 -3.76 21.43 10.96
C ALA A 218 -3.51 20.21 10.06
N GLU A 219 -2.28 19.70 10.03
CA GLU A 219 -1.90 18.53 9.24
C GLU A 219 -2.54 17.25 9.79
N ALA A 220 -2.69 17.12 11.11
CA ALA A 220 -3.46 16.02 11.71
C ALA A 220 -4.93 16.02 11.24
N LEU A 221 -5.55 17.19 11.11
CA LEU A 221 -6.92 17.29 10.59
C LEU A 221 -6.98 17.08 9.07
N SER A 222 -5.94 17.46 8.31
CA SER A 222 -5.83 17.13 6.88
C SER A 222 -5.79 15.62 6.63
N VAL A 223 -5.09 14.84 7.47
CA VAL A 223 -5.08 13.37 7.38
C VAL A 223 -6.49 12.79 7.50
N PHE A 224 -7.27 13.25 8.49
CA PHE A 224 -8.68 12.82 8.62
C PHE A 224 -9.50 13.11 7.37
N SER A 225 -9.38 14.34 6.82
CA SER A 225 -10.12 14.73 5.62
C SER A 225 -9.75 13.89 4.40
N GLY A 226 -8.47 13.53 4.24
CA GLY A 226 -8.01 12.66 3.15
C GLY A 226 -8.57 11.24 3.25
N VAL A 227 -8.50 10.62 4.44
CA VAL A 227 -9.05 9.27 4.68
C VAL A 227 -10.56 9.25 4.47
N ARG A 228 -11.28 10.28 4.96
CA ARG A 228 -12.72 10.41 4.75
C ARG A 228 -13.08 10.52 3.28
N LEU A 229 -12.33 11.30 2.49
CA LEU A 229 -12.55 11.42 1.05
C LEU A 229 -12.40 10.07 0.37
N ALA A 230 -11.31 9.36 0.62
CA ALA A 230 -11.06 8.03 0.04
C ALA A 230 -12.16 7.00 0.39
N LEU A 231 -12.58 6.92 1.67
CA LEU A 231 -13.64 6.00 2.10
C LEU A 231 -15.00 6.32 1.49
N VAL A 232 -15.33 7.60 1.32
CA VAL A 232 -16.61 8.04 0.72
C VAL A 232 -16.60 7.83 -0.79
N GLU A 233 -15.51 8.15 -1.48
CA GLU A 233 -15.41 8.02 -2.94
C GLU A 233 -15.32 6.56 -3.41
N GLU A 234 -14.54 5.72 -2.72
CA GLU A 234 -14.27 4.34 -3.15
C GLU A 234 -15.33 3.35 -2.62
N TYR A 235 -15.89 3.58 -1.42
CA TYR A 235 -16.80 2.64 -0.74
C TYR A 235 -18.15 3.23 -0.30
N GLY A 236 -18.34 4.56 -0.38
CA GLY A 236 -19.52 5.22 0.18
C GLY A 236 -19.61 5.15 1.72
N LEU A 237 -18.48 4.93 2.39
CA LEU A 237 -18.40 4.73 3.84
C LEU A 237 -17.88 5.99 4.55
N GLU A 238 -18.37 6.23 5.76
CA GLU A 238 -17.80 7.21 6.68
C GLU A 238 -16.71 6.57 7.56
N PRO A 239 -15.68 7.32 8.01
CA PRO A 239 -14.64 6.80 8.90
C PRO A 239 -15.20 6.20 10.19
N SER A 240 -14.48 5.24 10.75
CA SER A 240 -14.81 4.60 12.02
C SER A 240 -15.04 5.59 13.17
N ALA A 241 -15.90 5.18 14.12
CA ALA A 241 -16.17 5.97 15.33
C ALA A 241 -14.90 6.27 16.14
N GLY A 242 -13.87 5.42 16.07
CA GLY A 242 -12.57 5.66 16.70
C GLY A 242 -11.83 6.85 16.07
N LEU A 243 -11.77 6.91 14.74
CA LEU A 243 -11.10 8.00 14.02
C LEU A 243 -11.87 9.33 14.14
N GLN A 244 -13.21 9.29 14.07
CA GLN A 244 -14.06 10.46 14.35
C GLN A 244 -13.87 10.98 15.80
N THR A 245 -13.80 10.07 16.78
CA THR A 245 -13.56 10.44 18.18
C THR A 245 -12.20 11.13 18.36
N LEU A 246 -11.16 10.64 17.68
CA LEU A 246 -9.84 11.27 17.70
C LEU A 246 -9.89 12.69 17.09
N GLN A 247 -10.54 12.86 15.94
CA GLN A 247 -10.74 14.16 15.30
C GLN A 247 -11.42 15.16 16.27
N HIS A 248 -12.50 14.76 16.93
CA HIS A 248 -13.20 15.60 17.90
C HIS A 248 -12.35 15.97 19.13
N ARG A 249 -11.51 15.05 19.63
CA ARG A 249 -10.59 15.32 20.75
C ARG A 249 -9.46 16.28 20.34
N ILE A 250 -8.95 16.17 19.11
CA ILE A 250 -7.99 17.11 18.52
C ILE A 250 -8.61 18.52 18.38
N LEU A 251 -9.84 18.63 17.86
CA LEU A 251 -10.55 19.91 17.74
C LEU A 251 -10.84 20.59 19.08
N ARG A 252 -11.01 19.81 20.15
CA ARG A 252 -11.28 20.30 21.51
C ARG A 252 -10.02 20.53 22.36
N HIS A 253 -8.83 20.27 21.82
CA HIS A 253 -7.57 20.31 22.55
C HIS A 253 -7.59 19.45 23.84
N ASP A 254 -8.15 18.24 23.74
CA ASP A 254 -8.33 17.33 24.87
C ASP A 254 -6.97 16.98 25.52
N GLN A 255 -6.82 17.30 26.81
CA GLN A 255 -5.59 17.10 27.59
C GLN A 255 -5.16 15.64 27.64
N THR A 256 -6.09 14.69 27.50
CA THR A 256 -5.78 13.25 27.47
C THR A 256 -5.03 12.80 26.21
N LEU A 257 -4.98 13.64 25.16
CA LEU A 257 -4.12 13.41 23.98
C LEU A 257 -2.66 13.84 24.21
N ALA A 258 -2.35 14.54 25.30
CA ALA A 258 -0.99 15.00 25.59
C ALA A 258 0.01 13.83 25.63
N SER A 259 1.28 14.12 25.34
CA SER A 259 2.34 13.11 25.41
C SER A 259 2.58 12.73 26.88
N PRO A 260 2.58 11.43 27.26
CA PRO A 260 2.78 11.01 28.65
C PRO A 260 4.14 11.45 29.22
N ALA A 261 5.15 11.65 28.36
CA ALA A 261 6.45 12.21 28.75
C ALA A 261 6.37 13.66 29.28
N GLY A 262 5.31 14.41 28.96
CA GLY A 262 5.08 15.77 29.48
C GLY A 262 4.63 15.82 30.94
N GLY A 263 4.32 14.68 31.55
CA GLY A 263 3.85 14.59 32.94
C GLY A 263 4.94 14.83 34.01
N ARG A 264 6.22 14.91 33.62
CA ARG A 264 7.31 15.28 34.55
C ARG A 264 7.40 16.80 34.72
N ALA A 265 6.34 17.37 35.30
CA ALA A 265 6.36 18.75 35.76
C ALA A 265 7.43 18.91 36.85
N GLU A 266 8.45 19.73 36.58
CA GLU A 266 9.37 20.19 37.62
C GLU A 266 8.63 21.15 38.57
N PRO A 267 8.58 20.88 39.88
CA PRO A 267 8.04 21.82 40.84
C PRO A 267 9.10 22.85 41.24
N GLY A 268 9.23 23.94 40.48
CA GLY A 268 10.01 25.11 40.91
C GLY A 268 10.63 25.94 39.80
N GLY A 269 10.01 27.09 39.49
CA GLY A 269 10.50 28.03 38.48
C GLY A 269 9.88 29.40 38.65
N THR A 270 10.09 30.02 39.82
CA THR A 270 9.48 31.29 40.24
C THR A 270 9.71 32.40 39.22
N GLU A 271 8.68 33.23 39.00
CA GLU A 271 8.77 34.43 38.17
C GLU A 271 9.97 35.31 38.56
N THR A 272 10.76 35.76 37.59
CA THR A 272 11.58 36.97 37.73
C THR A 272 11.49 37.80 36.47
N ARG A 273 10.55 38.74 36.53
CA ARG A 273 10.34 39.84 35.58
C ARG A 273 11.54 40.79 35.60
N ALA A 274 12.54 40.56 34.75
CA ALA A 274 13.66 41.49 34.56
C ALA A 274 13.47 42.29 33.25
N SER A 275 13.02 43.54 33.37
CA SER A 275 12.84 44.44 32.23
C SER A 275 14.19 44.96 31.71
N ARG A 276 14.46 44.84 30.41
CA ARG A 276 15.39 45.73 29.68
C ARG A 276 14.76 46.17 28.36
N ARG A 277 14.76 47.49 28.12
CA ARG A 277 14.22 48.12 26.92
C ARG A 277 15.30 48.26 25.84
N HIS A 278 14.83 48.23 24.59
CA HIS A 278 15.44 48.57 23.29
C HIS A 278 16.55 49.64 23.26
N PRO A 279 17.34 49.69 22.17
CA PRO A 279 16.91 50.44 20.98
C PRO A 279 16.85 49.63 19.66
N VAL A 280 16.35 50.31 18.63
CA VAL A 280 15.97 49.84 17.29
C VAL A 280 17.15 49.88 16.31
N ALA A 281 17.19 48.96 15.34
CA ALA A 281 17.82 49.15 14.03
C ALA A 281 16.96 48.46 12.95
N GLU A 282 16.96 49.02 11.74
CA GLU A 282 15.91 48.85 10.72
C GLU A 282 16.46 48.21 9.42
N ALA A 283 15.54 47.76 8.55
CA ALA A 283 15.69 47.34 7.15
C ALA A 283 16.10 45.88 6.86
N GLY A 284 15.33 45.23 5.96
CA GLY A 284 15.66 43.92 5.37
C GLY A 284 14.45 42.98 5.13
N ARG A 285 13.52 43.32 4.23
CA ARG A 285 12.46 42.38 3.79
C ARG A 285 13.02 41.30 2.86
N VAL A 286 12.52 40.06 2.95
CA VAL A 286 11.74 39.33 1.89
C VAL A 286 11.76 37.79 2.07
N ARG A 287 10.54 37.20 2.10
CA ARG A 287 10.10 35.82 1.76
C ARG A 287 10.88 34.55 2.18
N THR A 288 10.15 33.71 2.93
CA THR A 288 10.14 32.23 2.85
C THR A 288 9.00 31.75 1.90
N PRO A 289 8.80 30.43 1.67
CA PRO A 289 9.76 29.43 1.21
C PRO A 289 9.24 28.63 -0.02
N ALA A 290 10.12 27.96 -0.77
CA ALA A 290 9.72 27.00 -1.81
C ALA A 290 9.69 25.56 -1.25
N ARG A 291 8.75 24.73 -1.74
CA ARG A 291 8.54 23.33 -1.36
C ARG A 291 8.47 22.48 -2.64
N ILE A 292 8.70 21.17 -2.49
CA ILE A 292 8.48 20.09 -3.47
C ILE A 292 9.57 19.98 -4.55
N ALA A 293 10.25 18.83 -4.52
CA ALA A 293 10.90 18.25 -5.68
C ALA A 293 9.95 17.19 -6.26
N ALA A 294 9.74 17.22 -7.58
CA ALA A 294 9.06 16.17 -8.33
C ALA A 294 9.95 15.74 -9.49
N VAL A 295 9.98 14.44 -9.76
CA VAL A 295 10.86 13.82 -10.76
C VAL A 295 10.30 14.03 -12.16
N ALA A 296 11.10 14.59 -13.06
CA ALA A 296 10.77 14.63 -14.48
C ALA A 296 11.25 13.36 -15.18
N SER A 297 10.33 12.64 -15.84
CA SER A 297 10.63 11.61 -16.83
C SER A 297 10.15 12.11 -18.20
N ALA A 298 11.09 12.50 -19.07
CA ALA A 298 10.76 13.04 -20.39
C ALA A 298 10.46 11.93 -21.40
N ALA A 299 9.47 12.18 -22.26
CA ALA A 299 9.14 11.37 -23.43
C ALA A 299 10.12 11.65 -24.61
N PRO A 300 10.17 10.80 -25.65
CA PRO A 300 11.17 10.90 -26.72
C PRO A 300 10.73 11.71 -27.96
N GLY A 301 11.72 12.23 -28.68
CA GLY A 301 11.67 12.76 -30.05
C GLY A 301 13.13 12.98 -30.54
N THR A 302 13.47 12.95 -31.84
CA THR A 302 12.62 12.99 -33.04
C THR A 302 13.38 12.48 -34.27
N GLY A 303 12.68 11.78 -35.19
CA GLY A 303 12.84 11.96 -36.65
C GLY A 303 13.93 11.20 -37.43
N ALA A 304 13.49 10.49 -38.49
CA ALA A 304 14.03 10.59 -39.87
C ALA A 304 13.11 9.81 -40.85
N ALA A 305 13.15 10.13 -42.15
CA ALA A 305 12.14 9.73 -43.15
C ALA A 305 12.63 8.77 -44.27
N ALA A 306 11.70 8.07 -44.92
CA ALA A 306 11.68 7.62 -46.34
C ALA A 306 10.37 6.82 -46.56
N ASP A 307 9.41 7.30 -47.37
CA ASP A 307 9.28 7.16 -48.82
C ASP A 307 8.99 5.73 -49.35
N THR A 308 7.74 5.44 -49.72
CA THR A 308 7.36 4.88 -51.04
C THR A 308 5.84 4.91 -51.27
N GLY A 309 5.43 4.88 -52.55
CA GLY A 309 4.09 5.24 -53.04
C GLY A 309 2.95 4.19 -52.96
N PRO A 310 1.80 4.47 -53.63
CA PRO A 310 0.48 4.01 -53.17
C PRO A 310 -0.13 2.85 -53.97
N GLN A 311 -1.12 2.15 -53.37
CA GLN A 311 -2.15 1.40 -54.10
C GLN A 311 -3.55 1.53 -53.46
N THR A 312 -4.57 1.16 -54.25
CA THR A 312 -5.96 1.59 -54.14
C THR A 312 -6.93 0.56 -53.53
N VAL A 313 -8.07 1.08 -53.08
CA VAL A 313 -9.30 0.42 -52.56
C VAL A 313 -9.91 -0.64 -53.52
N PRO A 314 -10.77 -1.57 -53.05
CA PRO A 314 -12.19 -1.25 -52.79
C PRO A 314 -12.84 -1.91 -51.54
N ALA A 315 -14.06 -1.49 -51.23
CA ALA A 315 -14.92 -1.99 -50.14
C ALA A 315 -15.98 -2.99 -50.65
N HIS A 316 -16.63 -3.74 -49.75
CA HIS A 316 -18.10 -3.95 -49.74
C HIS A 316 -18.60 -4.67 -48.46
N ASP A 317 -19.92 -4.58 -48.27
CA ASP A 317 -20.76 -4.99 -47.13
C ASP A 317 -20.91 -6.52 -46.96
N PHE A 318 -21.39 -6.99 -45.79
CA PHE A 318 -22.77 -7.51 -45.66
C PHE A 318 -23.24 -7.75 -44.19
N ALA A 319 -24.54 -8.02 -44.06
CA ALA A 319 -25.42 -7.94 -42.87
C ALA A 319 -25.43 -9.16 -41.90
N PRO A 320 -26.04 -9.04 -40.69
CA PRO A 320 -26.37 -10.16 -39.78
C PRO A 320 -27.61 -10.94 -40.27
N PRO A 321 -28.01 -12.06 -39.63
CA PRO A 321 -29.14 -12.06 -38.65
C PRO A 321 -28.88 -13.05 -37.48
N GLU A 322 -29.78 -13.54 -36.60
CA GLU A 322 -31.26 -13.55 -36.43
C GLU A 322 -31.65 -13.29 -34.93
N GLU A 323 -32.96 -13.28 -34.61
CA GLU A 323 -33.55 -13.17 -33.25
C GLU A 323 -34.24 -14.50 -32.85
N GLU A 324 -34.45 -14.79 -31.55
CA GLU A 324 -35.47 -15.76 -31.12
C GLU A 324 -36.11 -15.37 -29.77
N GLU A 325 -37.45 -15.30 -29.72
CA GLU A 325 -38.26 -14.80 -28.60
C GLU A 325 -39.54 -15.70 -28.40
N PRO A 326 -40.47 -15.47 -27.43
CA PRO A 326 -40.51 -16.21 -26.17
C PRO A 326 -41.78 -17.07 -25.97
N ARG A 327 -41.89 -17.74 -24.81
CA ARG A 327 -43.16 -18.30 -24.29
C ARG A 327 -43.38 -17.96 -22.81
N ALA A 328 -44.64 -17.89 -22.39
CA ALA A 328 -45.11 -16.93 -21.39
C ALA A 328 -45.73 -17.51 -20.10
N SER A 329 -45.62 -16.74 -18.99
CA SER A 329 -46.63 -16.53 -17.91
C SER A 329 -47.11 -17.74 -17.05
N ARG A 330 -47.43 -17.68 -15.74
CA ARG A 330 -47.94 -16.60 -14.84
C ARG A 330 -47.84 -17.03 -13.32
N PRO A 331 -48.42 -16.36 -12.27
CA PRO A 331 -47.66 -15.56 -11.28
C PRO A 331 -47.91 -15.85 -9.76
N LEU A 332 -47.15 -15.17 -8.88
CA LEU A 332 -47.44 -14.76 -7.47
C LEU A 332 -46.18 -14.00 -6.96
N GLY A 333 -46.18 -12.92 -6.15
CA GLY A 333 -47.20 -12.11 -5.48
C GLY A 333 -46.65 -10.69 -5.15
N VAL A 334 -47.31 -9.91 -4.28
CA VAL A 334 -47.18 -8.43 -4.15
C VAL A 334 -46.13 -7.92 -3.13
N ALA A 335 -45.65 -6.68 -3.34
CA ALA A 335 -44.90 -5.73 -2.46
C ALA A 335 -43.45 -5.45 -2.95
N GLU A 336 -42.88 -4.24 -2.89
CA GLU A 336 -43.37 -2.90 -2.48
C GLU A 336 -42.59 -1.80 -3.25
N ALA A 337 -42.92 -0.51 -3.05
CA ALA A 337 -42.32 0.58 -3.83
C ALA A 337 -40.85 0.86 -3.46
N GLY A 338 -39.97 0.90 -4.46
CA GLY A 338 -38.57 1.33 -4.34
C GLY A 338 -38.21 2.39 -5.38
N ALA A 339 -37.49 3.43 -4.97
CA ALA A 339 -37.13 4.55 -5.84
C ALA A 339 -36.20 4.11 -6.99
N VAL A 340 -36.52 4.53 -8.22
CA VAL A 340 -35.69 4.27 -9.40
C VAL A 340 -34.47 5.20 -9.36
N ALA A 341 -33.31 4.64 -9.08
CA ALA A 341 -32.04 5.33 -9.28
C ALA A 341 -31.75 5.41 -10.78
N GLU A 342 -32.01 6.58 -11.38
CA GLU A 342 -31.76 6.83 -12.80
C GLU A 342 -30.25 6.96 -13.05
N ARG A 343 -29.66 5.90 -13.62
CA ARG A 343 -28.25 5.88 -14.04
C ARG A 343 -28.09 6.77 -15.27
N ARG A 344 -27.55 7.97 -15.08
CA ARG A 344 -27.23 8.90 -16.18
C ARG A 344 -25.78 8.73 -16.59
N ASP A 345 -25.55 8.46 -17.87
CA ASP A 345 -24.21 8.42 -18.43
C ASP A 345 -23.66 9.85 -18.52
N VAL A 346 -22.57 10.13 -17.81
CA VAL A 346 -21.91 11.44 -17.78
C VAL A 346 -20.62 11.38 -18.60
N CYS A 347 -20.61 12.06 -19.74
CA CYS A 347 -19.40 12.24 -20.54
C CYS A 347 -18.59 13.43 -20.02
N VAL A 348 -17.32 13.20 -19.67
CA VAL A 348 -16.37 14.26 -19.31
C VAL A 348 -15.65 14.74 -20.56
N LEU A 349 -15.82 16.02 -20.91
CA LEU A 349 -15.11 16.66 -22.01
C LEU A 349 -13.94 17.48 -21.47
N VAL A 350 -12.71 17.08 -21.82
CA VAL A 350 -11.50 17.87 -21.54
C VAL A 350 -11.13 18.64 -22.80
N VAL A 351 -11.06 19.97 -22.71
CA VAL A 351 -10.69 20.84 -23.83
C VAL A 351 -9.38 21.54 -23.50
N CYS A 352 -8.33 21.18 -24.23
CA CYS A 352 -7.04 21.88 -24.18
C CYS A 352 -7.05 22.99 -25.24
N THR A 353 -6.80 24.24 -24.83
CA THR A 353 -6.61 25.36 -25.74
C THR A 353 -5.16 25.82 -25.71
N GLU A 354 -4.49 25.81 -26.86
CA GLU A 354 -3.18 26.44 -27.02
C GLU A 354 -3.38 27.92 -27.31
N SER A 355 -2.85 28.81 -26.45
CA SER A 355 -2.82 30.25 -26.72
C SER A 355 -1.59 30.58 -27.56
N ALA A 356 -1.79 31.28 -28.68
CA ALA A 356 -0.71 31.75 -29.55
C ALA A 356 -0.02 33.04 -29.05
N ALA A 357 -0.36 33.51 -27.84
CA ALA A 357 0.24 34.68 -27.20
C ALA A 357 1.20 34.25 -26.08
N ASP A 358 2.34 34.94 -25.95
CA ASP A 358 3.33 34.68 -24.89
C ASP A 358 2.69 34.77 -23.49
N ALA A 359 2.44 33.59 -22.90
CA ALA A 359 1.80 33.44 -21.59
C ALA A 359 2.55 34.14 -20.44
N ALA A 360 3.83 34.50 -20.65
CA ALA A 360 4.63 35.30 -19.73
C ALA A 360 4.18 36.77 -19.59
N THR A 361 3.29 37.25 -20.47
CA THR A 361 2.88 38.67 -20.53
C THR A 361 1.39 38.91 -20.27
N MET A 362 0.57 37.86 -20.16
CA MET A 362 -0.85 38.00 -19.85
C MET A 362 -1.07 38.06 -18.33
N GLU A 363 -1.80 39.07 -17.87
CA GLU A 363 -2.22 39.16 -16.47
C GLU A 363 -3.26 38.06 -16.17
N SER A 364 -3.21 37.49 -14.95
CA SER A 364 -4.04 36.34 -14.57
C SER A 364 -5.54 36.56 -14.80
N GLU A 365 -6.02 37.79 -14.62
CA GLU A 365 -7.43 38.17 -14.85
C GLU A 365 -7.86 38.01 -16.33
N GLN A 366 -6.96 38.26 -17.28
CA GLN A 366 -7.25 38.08 -18.71
C GLN A 366 -7.31 36.59 -19.09
N LEU A 367 -6.50 35.75 -18.44
CA LEU A 367 -6.51 34.32 -18.66
C LEU A 367 -7.77 33.67 -18.08
N ASP A 368 -8.17 34.04 -16.87
CA ASP A 368 -9.43 33.60 -16.25
C ASP A 368 -10.64 34.03 -17.08
N THR A 369 -10.62 35.26 -17.61
CA THR A 369 -11.67 35.76 -18.53
C THR A 369 -11.73 34.91 -19.81
N SER A 370 -10.58 34.63 -20.45
CA SER A 370 -10.54 33.81 -21.67
C SER A 370 -10.99 32.37 -21.43
N LEU A 371 -10.72 31.79 -20.26
CA LEU A 371 -11.20 30.46 -19.87
C LEU A 371 -12.70 30.47 -19.61
N HIS A 372 -13.23 31.53 -18.99
CA HIS A 372 -14.67 31.70 -18.76
C HIS A 372 -15.46 31.83 -20.07
N ASP A 373 -14.95 32.62 -21.03
CA ASP A 373 -15.55 32.75 -22.36
C ASP A 373 -15.54 31.41 -23.12
N ALA A 374 -14.42 30.66 -23.06
CA ALA A 374 -14.33 29.34 -23.68
C ALA A 374 -15.32 28.33 -23.07
N VAL A 375 -15.46 28.29 -21.74
CA VAL A 375 -16.48 27.47 -21.04
C VAL A 375 -17.89 27.88 -21.44
N THR A 376 -18.16 29.17 -21.63
CA THR A 376 -19.47 29.68 -22.05
C THR A 376 -19.82 29.19 -23.46
N VAL A 377 -18.93 29.38 -24.44
CA VAL A 377 -19.13 28.92 -25.84
C VAL A 377 -19.30 27.39 -25.93
N LEU A 378 -18.57 26.63 -25.11
CA LEU A 378 -18.72 25.18 -25.03
C LEU A 378 -20.06 24.77 -24.43
N THR A 379 -20.53 25.47 -23.39
CA THR A 379 -21.83 25.22 -22.75
C THR A 379 -22.97 25.48 -23.73
N GLU A 380 -22.97 26.63 -24.41
CA GLU A 380 -23.96 26.95 -25.46
C GLU A 380 -23.95 25.91 -26.60
N SER A 381 -22.76 25.45 -27.00
CA SER A 381 -22.60 24.42 -28.05
C SER A 381 -23.13 23.04 -27.65
N VAL A 382 -23.08 22.70 -26.36
CA VAL A 382 -23.63 21.46 -25.80
C VAL A 382 -25.16 21.55 -25.67
N GLU A 383 -25.67 22.66 -25.16
CA GLU A 383 -27.12 22.90 -25.03
C GLU A 383 -27.82 22.97 -26.40
N ALA A 384 -27.20 23.61 -27.40
CA ALA A 384 -27.69 23.63 -28.78
C ALA A 384 -27.75 22.23 -29.44
N ARG A 385 -27.08 21.23 -28.85
CA ARG A 385 -27.11 19.81 -29.27
C ARG A 385 -27.93 18.93 -28.31
N SER A 386 -28.80 19.55 -27.50
CA SER A 386 -29.66 18.89 -26.51
C SER A 386 -28.92 18.16 -25.38
N GLY A 387 -27.65 18.50 -25.13
CA GLY A 387 -26.93 18.09 -23.93
C GLY A 387 -27.26 18.96 -22.72
N THR A 388 -26.88 18.53 -21.53
CA THR A 388 -27.05 19.31 -20.28
C THR A 388 -25.74 19.30 -19.50
N VAL A 389 -25.18 20.48 -19.22
CA VAL A 389 -23.95 20.61 -18.43
C VAL A 389 -24.31 20.57 -16.94
N VAL A 390 -23.90 19.50 -16.25
CA VAL A 390 -24.25 19.26 -14.83
C VAL A 390 -23.31 19.98 -13.87
N GLY A 391 -22.16 20.44 -14.35
CA GLY A 391 -21.20 21.26 -13.60
C GLY A 391 -19.97 21.58 -14.45
N SER A 392 -19.22 22.60 -14.04
CA SER A 392 -17.92 22.95 -14.62
C SER A 392 -16.89 23.04 -13.50
N MET A 393 -15.78 22.31 -13.63
CA MET A 393 -14.62 22.49 -12.76
C MET A 393 -13.74 23.57 -13.38
N GLY A 394 -13.39 24.61 -12.60
CA GLY A 394 -12.61 25.74 -13.08
C GLY A 394 -11.27 25.34 -13.70
N GLY A 395 -10.79 26.14 -14.65
CA GLY A 395 -9.59 25.83 -15.43
C GLY A 395 -8.32 25.70 -14.60
N LEU A 396 -7.47 24.75 -14.98
CA LEU A 396 -6.11 24.58 -14.47
C LEU A 396 -5.12 25.08 -15.52
N CYS A 397 -4.45 26.19 -15.26
CA CYS A 397 -3.40 26.69 -16.13
C CYS A 397 -2.06 25.98 -15.82
N ALA A 398 -1.62 25.11 -16.73
CA ALA A 398 -0.29 24.52 -16.69
C ALA A 398 0.65 25.35 -17.59
N ALA A 399 1.61 26.04 -16.98
CA ALA A 399 2.76 26.56 -17.73
C ALA A 399 3.73 25.40 -18.00
N LEU A 400 4.05 25.19 -19.29
CA LEU A 400 5.04 24.21 -19.77
C LEU A 400 6.47 24.77 -19.67
#